data_AF-C3RUG3-F1
#
_entry.id   AF-C3RUG3-F1
#
_cell.length_a   1.000
_cell.length_b   1.000
_cell.length_c   1.000
_cell.angle_alpha   90.00
_cell.angle_beta   90.00
_cell.angle_gamma   90.00
#
_symmetry.space_group_name_H-M   'P 1'
#
loop_
_entity.id
_entity.type
_entity.pdbx_description
1 polymer ?
#
loop_
_entity_poly.entity_id
_entity_poly.type
_entity_poly.pdbx_seq_one_letter_code
_entity_poly.pdbx_strand_id
1 'polypeptide(L)'
;IGERGQQISVRHAKVFMESVRPALAEQGILVVTWADLDGSDRERLSKYFMEQVFPVLTPLAVDPAHPFPFVSGLSLNMAITVRQPEDGTQH
;
A
#
# COMPACT_ATOMS: atom_id res chain seq x y z
N ILE A 1 3.48 -5.66 26.14
CA ILE A 1 3.81 -6.29 24.83
C ILE A 1 3.64 -5.29 23.68
N GLY A 2 2.51 -4.58 23.58
CA GLY A 2 2.26 -3.60 22.51
C GLY A 2 3.33 -2.49 22.39
N GLU A 3 3.71 -1.86 23.49
CA GLU A 3 4.70 -0.76 23.48
C GLU A 3 6.08 -1.18 22.95
N ARG A 4 6.57 -2.35 23.39
CA ARG A 4 7.84 -2.92 22.90
C ARG A 4 7.76 -3.29 21.41
N GLY A 5 6.63 -3.81 20.95
CA GLY A 5 6.40 -4.08 19.53
C GLY A 5 6.45 -2.80 18.69
N GLN A 6 5.78 -1.75 19.14
CA GLN A 6 5.80 -0.45 18.48
C GLN A 6 7.22 0.14 18.41
N GLN A 7 7.98 0.07 19.51
CA GLN A 7 9.38 0.52 19.53
C GLN A 7 10.25 -0.22 18.51
N ILE A 8 10.08 -1.53 18.38
CA ILE A 8 10.81 -2.33 17.39
C ILE A 8 10.43 -1.92 15.96
N SER A 9 9.13 -1.77 15.66
CA SER A 9 8.67 -1.34 14.33
C SER A 9 9.19 0.04 13.95
N VAL A 10 9.19 0.99 14.89
CA VAL A 10 9.76 2.34 14.67
C VAL A 10 11.26 2.25 14.38
N ARG A 11 12.01 1.47 15.16
CA ARG A 11 13.45 1.27 14.94
C ARG A 11 13.72 0.61 13.58
N HIS A 12 12.91 -0.38 13.19
CA HIS A 12 13.03 -1.04 11.90
C HIS A 12 12.81 -0.06 10.74
N ALA A 13 11.74 0.73 10.80
CA ALA A 13 11.46 1.77 9.80
C ALA A 13 12.60 2.80 9.72
N LYS A 14 13.14 3.22 10.87
CA LYS A 14 14.27 4.14 10.94
C LYS A 14 15.51 3.59 10.22
N VAL A 15 15.91 2.36 10.54
CA VAL A 15 17.08 1.71 9.90
C VAL A 15 16.86 1.55 8.40
N PHE A 16 15.66 1.16 7.97
CA PHE A 16 15.35 1.07 6.55
C PHE A 16 15.51 2.42 5.83
N MET A 17 14.94 3.48 6.40
CA MET A 17 14.92 4.81 5.79
C MET A 17 16.26 5.54 5.82
N GLU A 18 17.00 5.44 6.93
CA GLU A 18 18.22 6.22 7.17
C GLU A 18 19.52 5.47 6.83
N SER A 19 19.47 4.15 6.65
CA SER A 19 20.68 3.34 6.41
C SER A 19 20.56 2.43 5.19
N VAL A 20 19.54 1.56 5.16
CA VAL A 20 19.42 0.56 4.08
C VAL A 20 19.08 1.21 2.74
N ARG A 21 18.06 2.08 2.70
CA ARG A 21 17.63 2.72 1.45
C ARG A 21 18.71 3.61 0.83
N PRO A 22 19.46 4.44 1.59
CA PRO A 22 20.60 5.18 1.04
C PRO A 22 21.72 4.26 0.52
N ALA A 23 22.09 3.21 1.28
CA ALA A 23 23.14 2.28 0.86
C ALA A 23 22.78 1.54 -0.44
N LEU A 24 21.51 1.18 -0.64
CA LEU A 24 21.03 0.62 -1.91
C LEU A 24 21.17 1.63 -3.05
N ALA A 25 20.81 2.90 -2.81
CA ALA A 25 20.90 3.96 -3.81
C ALA A 25 22.35 4.24 -4.24
N GLU A 26 23.32 4.20 -3.32
CA GLU A 26 24.75 4.29 -3.64
C GLU A 26 25.23 3.19 -4.58
N GLN A 27 24.56 2.02 -4.56
CA GLN A 27 24.81 0.91 -5.48
C GLN A 27 23.92 0.94 -6.74
N GLY A 28 23.18 2.03 -6.97
CA GLY A 28 22.28 2.20 -8.12
C GLY A 28 20.94 1.47 -8.00
N ILE A 29 20.59 0.96 -6.81
CA ILE A 29 19.31 0.28 -6.56
C ILE A 29 18.35 1.28 -5.88
N LEU A 30 17.39 1.78 -6.63
CA LEU A 30 16.45 2.81 -6.15
C LEU A 30 15.10 2.19 -5.78
N VAL A 31 14.68 2.42 -4.53
CA VAL A 31 13.29 2.17 -4.09
C VAL A 31 12.49 3.44 -4.34
N VAL A 32 11.72 3.46 -5.41
CA VAL A 32 10.99 4.63 -5.91
C VAL A 32 9.49 4.55 -5.64
N THR A 33 8.84 5.70 -5.63
CA THR A 33 7.39 5.83 -5.55
C THR A 33 6.80 6.12 -6.94
N TRP A 34 5.48 6.02 -7.08
CA TRP A 34 4.79 6.37 -8.33
C TRP A 34 5.13 7.78 -8.85
N ALA A 35 5.36 8.73 -7.93
CA ALA A 35 5.68 10.11 -8.26
C ALA A 35 7.06 10.25 -8.93
N ASP A 36 7.99 9.35 -8.62
CA ASP A 36 9.38 9.36 -9.13
C ASP A 36 9.50 8.72 -10.52
N LEU A 37 8.47 8.03 -10.99
CA LEU A 37 8.47 7.33 -12.28
C LEU A 37 8.28 8.30 -13.45
N ASP A 38 8.98 8.04 -14.55
CA ASP A 38 8.73 8.71 -15.82
C ASP A 38 7.46 8.20 -16.51
N GLY A 39 7.07 8.84 -17.62
CA GLY A 39 5.84 8.49 -18.34
C GLY A 39 5.84 7.05 -18.88
N SER A 40 6.99 6.56 -19.33
CA SER A 40 7.12 5.22 -19.91
C SER A 40 7.03 4.13 -18.85
N ASP A 41 7.65 4.35 -17.69
CA ASP A 41 7.55 3.44 -16.55
C ASP A 41 6.14 3.42 -15.97
N ARG A 42 5.48 4.58 -15.90
CA ARG A 42 4.07 4.65 -15.47
C ARG A 42 3.17 3.85 -16.40
N GLU A 43 3.31 4.02 -17.71
CA GLU A 43 2.51 3.27 -18.69
C GLU A 43 2.72 1.76 -18.55
N ARG A 44 3.99 1.33 -18.44
CA ARG A 44 4.35 -0.07 -18.24
C ARG A 44 3.75 -0.65 -16.96
N LEU A 45 3.85 0.06 -15.84
CA LEU A 45 3.30 -0.40 -14.56
C LEU A 45 1.77 -0.33 -14.51
N SER A 46 1.14 0.65 -15.17
CA SER A 46 -0.31 0.69 -15.33
C SER A 46 -0.80 -0.53 -16.11
N LYS A 47 -0.12 -0.89 -17.20
CA LYS A 47 -0.45 -2.10 -17.97
C LYS A 47 -0.29 -3.35 -17.10
N TYR A 48 0.84 -3.49 -16.41
CA TYR A 48 1.07 -4.60 -15.49
C TYR A 48 -0.01 -4.68 -14.40
N PHE A 49 -0.39 -3.55 -13.81
CA PHE A 49 -1.46 -3.51 -12.82
C PHE A 49 -2.78 -4.03 -13.40
N MET A 50 -3.20 -3.52 -14.56
CA MET A 50 -4.46 -3.92 -15.19
C MET A 50 -4.48 -5.40 -15.61
N GLU A 51 -3.36 -5.91 -16.10
CA GLU A 51 -3.29 -7.27 -16.66
C GLU A 51 -3.02 -8.34 -15.60
N GLN A 52 -2.30 -8.01 -14.52
CA GLN A 52 -1.78 -9.01 -13.57
C GLN A 52 -2.27 -8.81 -12.14
N VAL A 53 -2.37 -7.56 -11.67
CA VAL A 53 -2.72 -7.26 -10.27
C VAL A 53 -4.23 -7.11 -10.10
N PHE A 54 -4.87 -6.31 -10.94
CA PHE A 54 -6.30 -6.02 -10.84
C PHE A 54 -7.19 -7.28 -10.91
N PRO A 55 -6.95 -8.26 -11.81
CA PRO A 55 -7.81 -9.44 -11.91
C PRO A 55 -7.83 -10.33 -10.66
N VAL A 56 -6.83 -10.20 -9.78
CA VAL A 56 -6.74 -10.98 -8.53
C VAL A 56 -7.13 -10.18 -7.29
N LEU A 57 -7.47 -8.90 -7.44
CA LEU A 57 -8.01 -8.10 -6.34
C LEU A 57 -9.49 -8.42 -6.16
N THR A 58 -9.87 -8.83 -4.95
CA THR A 58 -11.27 -9.04 -4.56
C THR A 58 -11.73 -7.85 -3.71
N PRO A 59 -12.39 -6.84 -4.30
CA PRO A 59 -12.92 -5.73 -3.52
C PRO A 59 -14.04 -6.24 -2.60
N LEU A 60 -13.94 -5.90 -1.32
CA LEU A 60 -14.94 -6.23 -0.31
C LEU A 60 -15.59 -4.94 0.17
N ALA A 61 -16.87 -4.75 -0.17
CA ALA A 61 -17.65 -3.65 0.37
C ALA A 61 -17.96 -3.93 1.85
N VAL A 62 -17.78 -2.93 2.70
CA VAL A 62 -18.07 -3.01 4.13
C VAL A 62 -19.16 -1.98 4.42
N ASP A 63 -20.33 -2.45 4.85
CA ASP A 63 -21.42 -1.60 5.32
C ASP A 63 -21.92 -2.07 6.69
N PRO A 64 -22.50 -1.18 7.51
CA PRO A 64 -22.97 -1.53 8.86
C PRO A 64 -24.12 -2.54 8.91
N ALA A 65 -24.83 -2.78 7.81
CA ALA A 65 -25.98 -3.67 7.76
C ALA A 65 -25.59 -5.15 7.60
N HIS A 66 -24.32 -5.44 7.32
CA HIS A 66 -23.81 -6.80 7.16
C HIS A 66 -22.59 -7.08 8.08
N PRO A 67 -22.34 -8.34 8.47
CA PRO A 67 -21.15 -8.71 9.23
C PRO A 67 -19.85 -8.36 8.50
N PHE A 68 -18.83 -7.96 9.26
CA PHE A 68 -17.51 -7.67 8.69
C PHE A 68 -16.95 -8.89 7.95
N PRO A 69 -16.42 -8.73 6.72
CA PRO A 69 -15.95 -9.86 5.93
C PRO A 69 -14.73 -10.53 6.56
N PHE A 70 -14.56 -11.82 6.28
CA PHE A 70 -13.37 -12.54 6.72
C PHE A 70 -12.13 -12.03 5.97
N VAL A 71 -11.09 -11.71 6.73
CA VAL A 71 -9.79 -11.28 6.20
C VAL A 71 -8.73 -12.32 6.61
N SER A 72 -7.98 -12.83 5.63
CA SER A 72 -6.96 -13.83 5.91
C SER A 72 -5.86 -13.27 6.80
N GLY A 73 -5.48 -14.02 7.84
CA GLY A 73 -4.26 -13.74 8.61
C GLY A 73 -3.03 -13.75 7.69
N LEU A 74 -2.03 -12.93 8.03
CA LEU A 74 -0.76 -12.79 7.32
C LEU A 74 -0.87 -12.29 5.85
N SER A 75 -2.04 -11.81 5.44
CA SER A 75 -2.23 -11.15 4.15
C SER A 75 -2.14 -9.62 4.30
N LEU A 76 -1.70 -8.95 3.23
CA LEU A 76 -1.78 -7.49 3.13
C LEU A 76 -3.18 -7.11 2.63
N ASN A 77 -3.88 -6.27 3.38
CA ASN A 77 -5.22 -5.77 3.04
C ASN A 77 -5.19 -4.25 3.03
N MET A 78 -5.91 -3.65 2.09
CA MET A 78 -6.01 -2.20 1.96
C MET A 78 -7.45 -1.77 2.25
N ALA A 79 -7.63 -0.97 3.30
CA ALA A 79 -8.89 -0.28 3.56
C ALA A 79 -8.92 1.02 2.75
N ILE A 80 -9.95 1.21 1.94
CA ILE A 80 -10.12 2.36 1.05
C ILE A 80 -11.45 3.01 1.38
N THR A 81 -11.43 4.32 1.66
CA THR A 81 -12.65 5.13 1.81
C THR A 81 -12.92 5.85 0.50
N VAL A 82 -14.14 5.73 -0.03
CA VAL A 82 -14.54 6.39 -1.27
C VAL A 82 -15.50 7.52 -0.94
N ARG A 83 -15.23 8.72 -1.44
CA ARG A 83 -16.13 9.86 -1.29
C ARG A 83 -16.83 10.13 -2.62
N GLN A 84 -18.17 10.17 -2.61
CA GLN A 84 -18.92 10.65 -3.78
C GLN A 84 -18.78 12.18 -3.89
N PRO A 85 -18.49 12.72 -5.09
CA PRO A 85 -18.27 14.16 -5.26
C PRO A 85 -19.49 15.04 -4.96
N GLU A 86 -20.70 14.52 -5.14
CA GLU A 86 -21.91 15.35 -5.25
C GLU A 86 -22.63 15.59 -3.91
N ASP A 87 -22.49 14.75 -2.87
CA ASP A 87 -23.39 14.81 -1.68
C ASP A 87 -22.70 14.84 -0.31
N GLY A 88 -21.39 15.04 -0.23
CA GLY A 88 -20.69 15.24 1.06
C GLY A 88 -20.76 14.07 2.07
N THR A 89 -21.40 12.96 1.70
CA THR A 89 -21.64 11.80 2.56
C THR A 89 -20.54 10.77 2.30
N GLN A 90 -19.80 10.40 3.35
CA GLN A 90 -18.78 9.34 3.27
C GLN A 90 -19.48 7.97 3.30
N HIS A 91 -19.12 7.08 2.37
CA HIS A 91 -19.51 5.68 2.36
C HIS A 91 -18.27 4.79 2.41
#